data_AF-A0A7C2EY35-F1
#
_entry.id   AF-A0A7C2EY35-F1
#
_cell.length_a   1.000
_cell.length_b   1.000
_cell.length_c   1.000
_cell.angle_alpha   90.00
_cell.angle_beta   90.00
_cell.angle_gamma   90.00
#
_symmetry.space_group_name_H-M   'P 1'
#
loop_
_entity.id
_entity.type
_entity.pdbx_description
1 polymer ?
#
loop_
_entity_poly.entity_id
_entity_poly.type
_entity_poly.pdbx_seq_one_letter_code
_entity_poly.pdbx_strand_id
1 'polypeptide(L)'
;MKVSVVIPTHNRSALVVKNVSALCNQSYPSADFEVIVVADGCMDDTVDALRKLSTPFSLTVVEQPGGGPAVARNRGAALAKGDLLIFLDDDVEPTQTLVEAHVRAHRLKPGHVVIGYCPPVFRGKKGFFSICMLVSWENMFSAMHRIGHRYTYRDLLSGNFSIESALFSRIGGFDPAFWCQEDSELGLRLIKSGIPFFFAPDAVGYHHETSNLNRSLRRKYEEGRADVLMGYRHPDVISVLPLCRLRLWLLGYIAYVLVFRWPKTGRVVSFLLKHMLYFMEKLRLRYRWQRVLSFLNTYWYWCGVAEELGTEQALEGFLKNGLSKTGIGSEVEIDLVEGLGVVGEKIDMIRPEAVSIYYRGRFVGRIPPEPGAERLSSVHLCSVLAGELSWPLLRAMMVDGVLGGLGYGGKKPFE
;
A
#
# COMPACT_ATOMS: atom_id res chain seq x y z
N MET A 1 -26.89 0.37 -5.49
CA MET A 1 -25.79 1.24 -5.02
C MET A 1 -25.33 2.04 -6.21
N LYS A 2 -25.40 3.37 -6.15
CA LYS A 2 -24.87 4.23 -7.21
C LYS A 2 -23.35 4.35 -7.06
N VAL A 3 -22.63 4.44 -8.16
CA VAL A 3 -21.15 4.47 -8.15
C VAL A 3 -20.64 5.71 -8.88
N SER A 4 -19.62 6.37 -8.34
CA SER A 4 -18.86 7.40 -9.05
C SER A 4 -17.41 6.94 -9.20
N VAL A 5 -16.95 6.79 -10.44
CA VAL A 5 -15.54 6.50 -10.74
C VAL A 5 -14.81 7.84 -10.89
N VAL A 6 -13.80 8.09 -10.07
CA VAL A 6 -13.02 9.33 -10.04
C VAL A 6 -11.63 9.08 -10.62
N ILE A 7 -11.30 9.80 -11.70
CA ILE A 7 -10.05 9.64 -12.45
C ILE A 7 -9.30 10.97 -12.51
N PRO A 8 -8.21 11.15 -11.74
CA PRO A 8 -7.31 12.28 -11.94
C PRO A 8 -6.42 12.04 -13.17
N THR A 9 -6.17 13.08 -13.96
CA THR A 9 -5.27 12.99 -15.12
C THR A 9 -4.47 14.28 -15.33
N HIS A 10 -3.24 14.16 -15.85
CA HIS A 10 -2.37 15.29 -16.17
C HIS A 10 -1.54 15.00 -17.41
N ASN A 11 -1.85 15.65 -18.54
CA ASN A 11 -1.10 15.55 -19.80
C ASN A 11 -0.92 14.11 -20.31
N ARG A 12 -1.99 13.31 -20.29
CA ARG A 12 -1.99 11.88 -20.64
C ARG A 12 -3.19 11.50 -21.50
N SER A 13 -3.54 12.34 -22.47
CA SER A 13 -4.69 12.18 -23.37
C SER A 13 -4.92 10.72 -23.83
N ALA A 14 -3.91 10.06 -24.39
CA ALA A 14 -4.03 8.69 -24.90
C ALA A 14 -4.34 7.63 -23.82
N LEU A 15 -3.83 7.79 -22.60
CA LEU A 15 -4.05 6.83 -21.51
C LEU A 15 -5.44 7.02 -20.89
N VAL A 16 -5.81 8.26 -20.58
CA VAL A 16 -7.11 8.54 -19.97
C VAL A 16 -8.27 8.24 -20.92
N VAL A 17 -8.11 8.51 -22.23
CA VAL A 17 -9.09 8.11 -23.24
C VAL A 17 -9.24 6.59 -23.28
N LYS A 18 -8.14 5.84 -23.19
CA LYS A 18 -8.18 4.38 -23.14
C LYS A 18 -8.89 3.87 -21.89
N ASN A 19 -8.60 4.46 -20.73
CA ASN A 19 -9.26 4.14 -19.46
C ASN A 19 -10.78 4.37 -19.56
N VAL A 20 -11.22 5.57 -19.95
CA VAL A 20 -12.65 5.90 -20.07
C VAL A 20 -13.34 5.03 -21.12
N SER A 21 -12.67 4.74 -22.25
CA SER A 21 -13.20 3.85 -23.29
C SER A 21 -13.39 2.41 -22.79
N ALA A 22 -12.50 1.92 -21.92
CA ALA A 22 -12.65 0.60 -21.31
C ALA A 22 -13.84 0.54 -20.33
N LEU A 23 -14.16 1.66 -19.66
CA LEU A 23 -15.36 1.76 -18.84
C LEU A 23 -16.66 1.70 -19.66
N CYS A 24 -16.65 1.97 -20.97
CA CYS A 24 -17.85 1.88 -21.80
C CYS A 24 -18.40 0.44 -21.89
N ASN A 25 -17.57 -0.56 -21.60
CA ASN A 25 -17.95 -1.97 -21.71
C ASN A 25 -18.26 -2.62 -20.36
N GLN A 26 -18.38 -1.86 -19.25
CA GLN A 26 -18.62 -2.45 -17.93
C GLN A 26 -19.87 -3.35 -17.90
N SER A 27 -19.79 -4.45 -17.15
CA SER A 27 -20.95 -5.33 -16.87
C SER A 27 -21.96 -4.71 -15.90
N TYR A 28 -21.53 -3.69 -15.13
CA TYR A 28 -22.42 -2.96 -14.23
C TYR A 28 -23.34 -2.01 -15.02
N PRO A 29 -24.63 -1.85 -14.65
CA PRO A 29 -25.56 -1.03 -15.41
C PRO A 29 -25.07 0.42 -15.56
N SER A 30 -24.98 0.92 -16.80
CA SER A 30 -24.44 2.26 -17.07
C SER A 30 -25.30 3.39 -16.48
N ALA A 31 -26.59 3.14 -16.22
CA ALA A 31 -27.48 4.07 -15.51
C ALA A 31 -27.19 4.16 -14.00
N ASP A 32 -26.41 3.22 -13.46
CA ASP A 32 -26.08 3.12 -12.02
C ASP A 32 -24.67 3.58 -11.69
N PHE A 33 -23.88 4.03 -12.67
CA PHE A 33 -22.61 4.68 -12.40
C PHE A 33 -22.34 5.90 -13.28
N GLU A 34 -21.49 6.79 -12.78
CA GLU A 34 -20.96 7.94 -13.50
C GLU A 34 -19.43 7.92 -13.45
N VAL A 35 -18.79 8.65 -14.37
CA VAL A 35 -17.35 8.82 -14.43
C VAL A 35 -17.02 10.30 -14.36
N ILE A 36 -16.13 10.67 -13.43
CA ILE A 36 -15.68 12.03 -13.20
C ILE A 36 -14.18 12.08 -13.47
N VAL A 37 -13.80 12.72 -14.56
CA VAL A 37 -12.40 12.92 -14.93
C VAL A 37 -11.97 14.33 -14.53
N VAL A 38 -10.94 14.42 -13.69
CA VAL A 38 -10.36 15.70 -13.26
C VAL A 38 -9.04 15.93 -13.99
N ALA A 39 -9.08 16.82 -14.98
CA ALA A 39 -7.92 17.28 -15.74
C ALA A 39 -7.15 18.34 -14.91
N ASP A 40 -6.04 17.92 -14.32
CA ASP A 40 -5.28 18.69 -13.34
C ASP A 40 -4.15 19.47 -14.01
N GLY A 41 -4.41 20.69 -14.50
CA GLY A 41 -3.39 21.50 -15.17
C GLY A 41 -2.92 20.91 -16.50
N CYS A 42 -3.83 20.27 -17.25
CA CYS A 42 -3.53 19.78 -18.59
C CYS A 42 -3.31 20.93 -19.58
N MET A 43 -2.30 20.79 -20.42
CA MET A 43 -1.91 21.73 -21.48
C MET A 43 -1.87 21.04 -22.86
N ASP A 44 -2.04 19.72 -22.91
CA ASP A 44 -2.16 18.92 -24.13
C ASP A 44 -3.63 18.81 -24.59
N ASP A 45 -3.92 17.90 -25.51
CA ASP A 45 -5.26 17.67 -26.06
C ASP A 45 -6.17 16.83 -25.15
N THR A 46 -5.77 16.54 -23.89
CA THR A 46 -6.50 15.65 -22.97
C THR A 46 -7.97 16.02 -22.82
N VAL A 47 -8.28 17.30 -22.58
CA VAL A 47 -9.65 17.75 -22.33
C VAL A 47 -10.50 17.65 -23.59
N ASP A 48 -9.96 18.08 -24.73
CA ASP A 48 -10.65 18.03 -26.01
C ASP A 48 -10.93 16.59 -26.45
N ALA A 49 -9.98 15.68 -26.20
CA ALA A 49 -10.14 14.26 -26.48
C ALA A 49 -11.25 13.64 -25.63
N LEU A 50 -11.28 13.94 -24.33
CA LEU A 50 -12.32 13.45 -23.41
C LEU A 50 -13.72 13.99 -23.75
N ARG A 51 -13.85 15.28 -24.10
CA ARG A 51 -15.13 15.89 -24.49
C ARG A 51 -15.73 15.32 -25.78
N LYS A 52 -14.90 14.73 -26.64
CA LYS A 52 -15.33 14.07 -27.89
C LYS A 52 -15.80 12.63 -27.68
N LEU A 53 -15.59 12.05 -26.49
CA LEU A 53 -16.01 10.67 -26.21
C LEU A 53 -17.52 10.58 -26.04
N SER A 54 -18.10 9.56 -26.68
CA SER A 54 -19.48 9.14 -26.45
C SER A 54 -19.47 7.94 -25.50
N THR A 55 -20.15 8.06 -24.37
CA THR A 55 -20.16 7.05 -23.29
C THR A 55 -21.60 6.64 -22.94
N PRO A 56 -21.85 5.37 -22.57
CA PRO A 56 -23.17 4.91 -22.15
C PRO A 56 -23.55 5.33 -20.71
N PHE A 57 -22.59 5.85 -19.95
CA PHE A 57 -22.75 6.43 -18.62
C PHE A 57 -22.56 7.95 -18.66
N SER A 58 -22.90 8.64 -17.56
CA SER A 58 -22.63 10.08 -17.43
C SER A 58 -21.13 10.34 -17.26
N LEU A 59 -20.52 11.03 -18.22
CA LEU A 59 -19.13 11.47 -18.17
C LEU A 59 -19.07 12.96 -17.84
N THR A 60 -18.40 13.29 -16.73
CA THR A 60 -18.12 14.66 -16.31
C THR A 60 -16.62 14.94 -16.42
N VAL A 61 -16.23 15.92 -17.22
CA VAL A 61 -14.82 16.35 -17.38
C VAL A 61 -14.64 17.71 -16.74
N VAL A 62 -13.74 17.80 -15.77
CA VAL A 62 -13.54 19.01 -14.96
C VAL A 62 -12.09 19.43 -15.03
N GLU A 63 -11.86 20.69 -15.37
CA GLU A 63 -10.53 21.29 -15.44
C GLU A 63 -10.18 22.03 -14.14
N GLN A 64 -8.91 21.98 -13.76
CA GLN A 64 -8.37 22.79 -12.67
C GLN A 64 -6.94 23.28 -12.94
N PRO A 65 -6.46 24.36 -12.30
CA PRO A 65 -5.17 24.99 -12.64
C PRO A 65 -3.88 24.20 -12.32
N GLY A 66 -3.97 22.95 -11.83
CA GLY A 66 -2.82 22.20 -11.31
C GLY A 66 -2.75 22.30 -9.78
N GLY A 67 -3.14 21.23 -9.09
CA GLY A 67 -3.14 21.13 -7.62
C GLY A 67 -2.54 19.84 -7.08
N GLY A 68 -2.16 18.92 -7.95
CA GLY A 68 -1.65 17.61 -7.58
C GLY A 68 -2.75 16.57 -7.40
N PRO A 69 -2.36 15.28 -7.29
CA PRO A 69 -3.27 14.15 -7.33
C PRO A 69 -4.28 14.13 -6.17
N ALA A 70 -3.86 14.52 -4.96
CA ALA A 70 -4.74 14.62 -3.79
C ALA A 70 -5.88 15.64 -4.02
N VAL A 71 -5.56 16.83 -4.53
CA VAL A 71 -6.55 17.88 -4.82
C VAL A 71 -7.50 17.43 -5.92
N ALA A 72 -6.97 16.83 -6.99
CA ALA A 72 -7.77 16.34 -8.10
C ALA A 72 -8.76 15.24 -7.66
N ARG A 73 -8.31 14.27 -6.86
CA ARG A 73 -9.18 13.21 -6.32
C ARG A 73 -10.24 13.77 -5.38
N ASN A 74 -9.89 14.70 -4.49
CA ASN A 74 -10.86 15.36 -3.61
C ASN A 74 -11.91 16.14 -4.40
N ARG A 75 -11.50 16.85 -5.46
CA ARG A 75 -12.43 17.58 -6.33
C ARG A 75 -13.39 16.64 -7.04
N GLY A 76 -12.90 15.52 -7.56
CA GLY A 76 -13.74 14.50 -8.18
C GLY A 76 -14.73 13.90 -7.18
N ALA A 77 -14.27 13.56 -5.98
CA ALA A 77 -15.12 13.05 -4.90
C ALA A 77 -16.18 14.06 -4.45
N ALA A 78 -15.88 15.36 -4.44
CA ALA A 78 -16.85 16.40 -4.09
C ALA A 78 -17.95 16.59 -5.14
N LEU A 79 -17.71 16.20 -6.39
CA LEU A 79 -18.68 16.24 -7.49
C LEU A 79 -19.46 14.93 -7.64
N ALA A 80 -19.02 13.87 -6.95
CA ALA A 80 -19.62 12.54 -7.01
C ALA A 80 -21.03 12.52 -6.42
N LYS A 81 -21.91 11.79 -7.10
CA LYS A 81 -23.31 11.54 -6.70
C LYS A 81 -23.55 10.09 -6.26
N GLY A 82 -22.56 9.22 -6.47
CA GLY A 82 -22.61 7.81 -6.07
C GLY A 82 -22.47 7.62 -4.57
N ASP A 83 -23.05 6.54 -4.07
CA ASP A 83 -22.89 6.09 -2.68
C ASP A 83 -21.49 5.47 -2.47
N LEU A 84 -20.90 4.97 -3.55
CA LEU A 84 -19.56 4.39 -3.61
C LEU A 84 -18.65 5.23 -4.52
N LEU A 85 -17.48 5.58 -4.03
CA LEU A 85 -16.38 6.15 -4.81
C LEU A 85 -15.44 5.04 -5.25
N ILE A 86 -15.10 4.97 -6.53
CA ILE A 86 -13.98 4.17 -7.04
C ILE A 86 -12.91 5.15 -7.55
N PHE A 87 -11.75 5.17 -6.93
CA PHE A 87 -10.60 5.93 -7.43
C PHE A 87 -9.78 5.04 -8.35
N LEU A 88 -9.51 5.56 -9.55
CA LEU A 88 -8.82 4.84 -10.62
C LEU A 88 -7.81 5.78 -11.28
N ASP A 89 -6.54 5.37 -11.38
CA ASP A 89 -5.52 6.17 -12.07
C ASP A 89 -5.72 6.12 -13.60
N ASP A 90 -5.34 7.19 -14.28
CA ASP A 90 -5.55 7.34 -15.73
C ASP A 90 -4.76 6.35 -16.60
N ASP A 91 -3.73 5.74 -16.05
CA ASP A 91 -2.92 4.69 -16.66
C ASP A 91 -3.37 3.27 -16.28
N VAL A 92 -4.48 3.14 -15.55
CA VAL A 92 -5.11 1.85 -15.24
C VAL A 92 -6.22 1.57 -16.23
N GLU A 93 -6.11 0.46 -16.96
CA GLU A 93 -7.16 -0.01 -17.87
C GLU A 93 -8.11 -0.97 -17.14
N PRO A 94 -9.35 -0.54 -16.82
CA PRO A 94 -10.30 -1.36 -16.09
C PRO A 94 -10.75 -2.56 -16.93
N THR A 95 -10.84 -3.74 -16.31
CA THR A 95 -11.50 -4.89 -16.94
C THR A 95 -13.02 -4.70 -16.98
N GLN A 96 -13.70 -5.51 -17.79
CA GLN A 96 -15.15 -5.43 -17.98
C GLN A 96 -15.95 -5.52 -16.66
N THR A 97 -15.42 -6.21 -15.66
CA THR A 97 -16.10 -6.48 -14.39
C THR A 97 -15.64 -5.59 -13.25
N LEU A 98 -14.76 -4.59 -13.48
CA LEU A 98 -14.13 -3.83 -12.41
C LEU A 98 -15.15 -3.15 -11.49
N VAL A 99 -16.13 -2.44 -12.05
CA VAL A 99 -17.14 -1.72 -11.25
C VAL A 99 -18.02 -2.71 -10.49
N GLU A 100 -18.48 -3.77 -11.16
CA GLU A 100 -19.30 -4.81 -10.53
C GLU A 100 -18.56 -5.53 -9.40
N ALA A 101 -17.27 -5.81 -9.57
CA ALA A 101 -16.45 -6.48 -8.58
C ALA A 101 -16.24 -5.62 -7.32
N HIS A 102 -16.01 -4.31 -7.47
CA HIS A 102 -16.00 -3.38 -6.34
C HIS A 102 -17.35 -3.34 -5.63
N VAL A 103 -18.45 -3.21 -6.38
CA VAL A 103 -19.82 -3.22 -5.81
C VAL A 103 -20.09 -4.51 -5.04
N ARG A 104 -19.72 -5.66 -5.59
CA ARG A 104 -19.88 -6.97 -4.95
C ARG A 104 -19.04 -7.07 -3.67
N ALA A 105 -17.80 -6.56 -3.68
CA ALA A 105 -16.94 -6.55 -2.50
C ALA A 105 -17.55 -5.72 -1.37
N HIS A 106 -18.11 -4.54 -1.65
CA HIS A 106 -18.80 -3.71 -0.65
C HIS A 106 -20.09 -4.34 -0.13
N ARG A 107 -20.84 -5.07 -0.98
CA ARG A 107 -22.00 -5.86 -0.51
C ARG A 107 -21.59 -6.99 0.44
N LEU A 108 -20.45 -7.63 0.18
CA LEU A 108 -19.92 -8.71 1.02
C LEU A 108 -19.29 -8.16 2.32
N LYS A 109 -18.65 -6.98 2.24
CA LYS A 109 -17.89 -6.33 3.31
C LYS A 109 -18.29 -4.86 3.47
N PRO A 110 -19.51 -4.56 3.95
CA PRO A 110 -19.93 -3.17 4.18
C PRO A 110 -18.96 -2.42 5.12
N GLY A 111 -18.78 -1.13 4.90
CA GLY A 111 -17.89 -0.28 5.71
C GLY A 111 -16.39 -0.56 5.57
N HIS A 112 -15.97 -1.47 4.69
CA HIS A 112 -14.55 -1.69 4.41
C HIS A 112 -14.05 -0.73 3.34
N VAL A 113 -12.74 -0.46 3.35
CA VAL A 113 -12.05 0.06 2.15
C VAL A 113 -11.65 -1.11 1.28
N VAL A 114 -12.01 -1.07 -0.01
CA VAL A 114 -11.74 -2.17 -0.94
C VAL A 114 -10.58 -1.81 -1.85
N ILE A 115 -9.52 -2.61 -1.85
CA ILE A 115 -8.37 -2.46 -2.76
C ILE A 115 -8.57 -3.41 -3.93
N GLY A 116 -8.59 -2.88 -5.15
CA GLY A 116 -8.69 -3.69 -6.37
C GLY A 116 -7.33 -4.22 -6.81
N TYR A 117 -7.36 -5.34 -7.53
CA TYR A 117 -6.13 -5.89 -8.11
C TYR A 117 -5.64 -5.01 -9.27
N CYS A 118 -4.37 -4.59 -9.23
CA CYS A 118 -3.82 -3.67 -10.23
C CYS A 118 -2.49 -4.16 -10.82
N PRO A 119 -2.48 -5.29 -11.57
CA PRO A 119 -1.25 -5.86 -12.09
C PRO A 119 -0.58 -4.94 -13.13
N PRO A 120 0.76 -4.77 -13.09
CA PRO A 120 1.46 -3.91 -14.03
C PRO A 120 1.62 -4.57 -15.41
N VAL A 121 1.32 -3.82 -16.46
CA VAL A 121 1.52 -4.16 -17.86
C VAL A 121 2.60 -3.26 -18.45
N PHE A 122 3.73 -3.86 -18.84
CA PHE A 122 4.85 -3.16 -19.46
C PHE A 122 4.78 -3.26 -20.97
N ARG A 123 4.85 -2.13 -21.68
CA ARG A 123 4.98 -2.09 -23.15
C ARG A 123 6.46 -2.00 -23.56
N GLY A 124 6.84 -2.76 -24.60
CA GLY A 124 8.18 -2.69 -25.21
C GLY A 124 9.24 -3.64 -24.60
N LYS A 125 10.52 -3.42 -24.95
CA LYS A 125 11.64 -4.25 -24.46
C LYS A 125 11.84 -4.02 -22.96
N LYS A 126 11.68 -5.09 -22.18
CA LYS A 126 11.88 -5.09 -20.73
C LYS A 126 13.38 -5.08 -20.39
N GLY A 127 13.85 -3.98 -19.80
CA GLY A 127 15.13 -3.97 -19.09
C GLY A 127 15.00 -4.67 -17.73
N PHE A 128 16.12 -4.92 -17.06
CA PHE A 128 16.12 -5.58 -15.76
C PHE A 128 15.49 -4.74 -14.65
N PHE A 129 15.51 -3.41 -14.79
CA PHE A 129 14.73 -2.52 -13.94
C PHE A 129 13.22 -2.83 -14.00
N SER A 130 12.66 -2.99 -15.20
CA SER A 130 11.24 -3.34 -15.37
C SER A 130 10.90 -4.70 -14.76
N ILE A 131 11.83 -5.66 -14.81
CA ILE A 131 11.66 -6.96 -14.13
C ILE A 131 11.63 -6.78 -12.61
N CYS A 132 12.53 -5.98 -12.04
CA CYS A 132 12.54 -5.72 -10.60
C CYS A 132 11.24 -5.03 -10.14
N MET A 133 10.72 -4.08 -10.93
CA MET A 133 9.42 -3.45 -10.67
C MET A 133 8.28 -4.46 -10.73
N LEU A 134 8.23 -5.29 -11.78
CA LEU A 134 7.22 -6.35 -11.92
C LEU A 134 7.19 -7.27 -10.69
N VAL A 135 8.37 -7.75 -10.25
CA VAL A 135 8.48 -8.61 -9.06
C VAL A 135 8.02 -7.89 -7.79
N SER A 136 8.33 -6.59 -7.65
CA SER A 136 7.87 -5.80 -6.50
C SER A 136 6.35 -5.70 -6.43
N TRP A 137 5.70 -5.42 -7.57
CA TRP A 137 4.24 -5.38 -7.67
C TRP A 137 3.60 -6.74 -7.39
N GLU A 138 4.13 -7.80 -7.99
CA GLU A 138 3.68 -9.19 -7.76
C GLU A 138 3.77 -9.58 -6.28
N ASN A 139 4.91 -9.32 -5.63
CA ASN A 139 5.06 -9.63 -4.21
C ASN A 139 4.04 -8.90 -3.33
N MET A 140 3.74 -7.64 -3.64
CA MET A 140 2.76 -6.84 -2.88
C MET A 140 1.35 -7.41 -3.03
N PHE A 141 0.88 -7.65 -4.26
CA PHE A 141 -0.45 -8.23 -4.47
C PHE A 141 -0.53 -9.66 -3.95
N SER A 142 0.50 -10.48 -4.17
CA SER A 142 0.60 -11.84 -3.63
C SER A 142 0.55 -11.87 -2.10
N ALA A 143 1.06 -10.84 -1.41
CA ALA A 143 0.91 -10.72 0.04
C ALA A 143 -0.55 -10.46 0.43
N MET A 144 -1.22 -9.50 -0.22
CA MET A 144 -2.64 -9.19 0.04
C MET A 144 -3.60 -10.34 -0.28
N HIS A 145 -3.23 -11.27 -1.17
CA HIS A 145 -4.01 -12.49 -1.42
C HIS A 145 -3.98 -13.50 -0.26
N ARG A 146 -3.03 -13.39 0.68
CA ARG A 146 -2.88 -14.35 1.77
C ARG A 146 -3.99 -14.16 2.81
N ILE A 147 -4.55 -15.28 3.26
CA ILE A 147 -5.47 -15.27 4.40
C ILE A 147 -4.74 -14.74 5.62
N GLY A 148 -5.33 -13.73 6.28
CA GLY A 148 -4.73 -13.07 7.44
C GLY A 148 -3.56 -12.15 7.09
N HIS A 149 -3.47 -11.68 5.84
CA HIS A 149 -2.67 -10.48 5.54
C HIS A 149 -3.11 -9.34 6.45
N ARG A 150 -2.20 -8.86 7.29
CA ARG A 150 -2.44 -7.73 8.18
C ARG A 150 -2.19 -6.45 7.39
N TYR A 151 -3.26 -5.73 7.05
CA TYR A 151 -3.12 -4.54 6.23
C TYR A 151 -2.33 -3.44 6.94
N THR A 152 -1.48 -2.77 6.17
CA THR A 152 -0.73 -1.60 6.59
C THR A 152 -1.18 -0.36 5.82
N TYR A 153 -0.84 0.81 6.33
CA TYR A 153 -1.17 2.07 5.68
C TYR A 153 -0.60 2.19 4.26
N ARG A 154 0.43 1.41 3.94
CA ARG A 154 1.07 1.34 2.62
C ARG A 154 0.33 0.46 1.63
N ASP A 155 -0.68 -0.30 2.07
CA ASP A 155 -1.48 -1.17 1.20
C ASP A 155 -2.62 -0.41 0.51
N LEU A 156 -2.94 0.82 0.92
CA LEU A 156 -3.91 1.62 0.19
C LEU A 156 -3.28 2.12 -1.12
N LEU A 157 -3.81 1.63 -2.24
CA LEU A 157 -3.33 1.98 -3.57
C LEU A 157 -4.34 2.89 -4.27
N SER A 158 -4.01 4.19 -4.41
CA SER A 158 -4.94 5.16 -5.01
C SER A 158 -5.29 4.89 -6.47
N GLY A 159 -4.53 4.03 -7.14
CA GLY A 159 -4.73 3.69 -8.55
C GLY A 159 -5.87 2.72 -8.82
N ASN A 160 -6.35 1.98 -7.81
CA ASN A 160 -7.54 1.13 -7.93
C ASN A 160 -8.06 0.75 -6.53
N PHE A 161 -8.87 1.62 -5.92
CA PHE A 161 -9.55 1.31 -4.66
C PHE A 161 -10.93 1.94 -4.62
N SER A 162 -11.77 1.46 -3.71
CA SER A 162 -13.11 2.00 -3.50
C SER A 162 -13.49 2.13 -2.04
N ILE A 163 -14.33 3.12 -1.76
CA ILE A 163 -14.72 3.52 -0.41
C ILE A 163 -16.12 4.16 -0.46
N GLU A 164 -16.94 3.90 0.55
CA GLU A 164 -18.24 4.55 0.66
C GLU A 164 -18.06 6.08 0.74
N SER A 165 -18.85 6.83 -0.03
CA SER A 165 -18.75 8.29 -0.12
C SER A 165 -18.87 8.95 1.26
N ALA A 166 -19.82 8.47 2.09
CA ALA A 166 -20.01 8.95 3.45
C ALA A 166 -18.79 8.72 4.36
N LEU A 167 -18.12 7.57 4.21
CA LEU A 167 -16.89 7.26 4.95
C LEU A 167 -15.73 8.14 4.48
N PHE A 168 -15.57 8.34 3.17
CA PHE A 168 -14.53 9.22 2.62
C PHE A 168 -14.69 10.66 3.11
N SER A 169 -15.92 11.19 3.09
CA SER A 169 -16.23 12.51 3.64
C SER A 169 -15.96 12.59 5.14
N ARG A 170 -16.34 11.55 5.91
CA ARG A 170 -16.10 11.50 7.37
C ARG A 170 -14.62 11.52 7.73
N ILE A 171 -13.78 10.88 6.94
CA ILE A 171 -12.31 10.84 7.14
C ILE A 171 -11.63 12.12 6.66
N GLY A 172 -12.30 12.94 5.85
CA GLY A 172 -11.81 14.24 5.35
C GLY A 172 -11.08 14.17 4.01
N GLY A 173 -11.23 13.08 3.27
CA GLY A 173 -10.57 12.89 1.96
C GLY A 173 -9.04 12.81 2.04
N PHE A 174 -8.35 13.02 0.92
CA PHE A 174 -6.87 13.06 0.85
C PHE A 174 -6.32 14.37 1.46
N ASP A 175 -5.17 14.35 2.14
CA ASP A 175 -4.49 15.60 2.57
C ASP A 175 -3.80 16.27 1.37
N PRO A 176 -4.24 17.48 0.93
CA PRO A 176 -3.65 18.20 -0.20
C PRO A 176 -2.18 18.57 -0.04
N ALA A 177 -1.64 18.54 1.17
CA ALA A 177 -0.23 18.81 1.41
C ALA A 177 0.70 17.72 0.83
N PHE A 178 0.18 16.51 0.61
CA PHE A 178 0.93 15.40 0.05
C PHE A 178 0.88 15.40 -1.47
N TRP A 179 2.04 15.68 -2.09
CA TRP A 179 2.27 15.48 -3.52
C TRP A 179 2.65 14.04 -3.90
N CYS A 180 3.06 13.28 -2.89
CA CYS A 180 3.50 11.89 -2.98
C CYS A 180 3.12 11.21 -1.65
N GLN A 181 2.76 9.93 -1.70
CA GLN A 181 2.29 9.17 -0.53
C GLN A 181 0.99 9.71 0.10
N GLU A 182 0.17 10.44 -0.67
CA GLU A 182 -1.16 10.88 -0.26
C GLU A 182 -2.10 9.70 0.03
N ASP A 183 -1.90 8.59 -0.69
CA ASP A 183 -2.59 7.31 -0.50
C ASP A 183 -2.20 6.67 0.84
N SER A 184 -0.90 6.64 1.15
CA SER A 184 -0.37 6.09 2.39
C SER A 184 -0.83 6.90 3.60
N GLU A 185 -0.91 8.23 3.48
CA GLU A 185 -1.43 9.09 4.56
C GLU A 185 -2.94 8.86 4.81
N LEU A 186 -3.75 8.80 3.74
CA LEU A 186 -5.17 8.45 3.86
C LEU A 186 -5.34 7.06 4.47
N GLY A 187 -4.55 6.08 3.99
CA GLY A 187 -4.53 4.71 4.51
C GLY A 187 -4.23 4.67 6.01
N LEU A 188 -3.31 5.52 6.47
CA LEU A 188 -2.97 5.61 7.89
C LEU A 188 -4.13 6.16 8.72
N ARG A 189 -4.80 7.21 8.27
CA ARG A 189 -5.99 7.74 8.97
C ARG A 189 -7.13 6.72 9.01
N LEU A 190 -7.34 5.96 7.94
CA LEU A 190 -8.34 4.89 7.90
C LEU A 190 -8.02 3.78 8.92
N ILE A 191 -6.77 3.31 8.95
CA ILE A 191 -6.32 2.30 9.92
C ILE A 191 -6.45 2.79 11.36
N LYS A 192 -6.04 4.04 11.64
CA LYS A 192 -6.19 4.65 12.97
C LYS A 192 -7.65 4.78 13.39
N SER A 193 -8.55 4.95 12.44
CA SER A 193 -10.00 5.01 12.66
C SER A 193 -10.65 3.63 12.80
N GLY A 194 -9.86 2.55 12.77
CA GLY A 194 -10.35 1.18 12.89
C GLY A 194 -11.13 0.69 11.66
N ILE A 195 -11.01 1.38 10.52
CA ILE A 195 -11.70 0.98 9.29
C ILE A 195 -10.95 -0.20 8.67
N PRO A 196 -11.61 -1.36 8.49
CA PRO A 196 -10.98 -2.55 7.94
C PRO A 196 -10.80 -2.45 6.43
N PHE A 197 -9.77 -3.13 5.94
CA PHE A 197 -9.43 -3.17 4.52
C PHE A 197 -9.81 -4.53 3.94
N PHE A 198 -10.09 -4.58 2.65
CA PHE A 198 -10.41 -5.79 1.94
C PHE A 198 -9.83 -5.77 0.53
N PHE A 199 -8.97 -6.73 0.22
CA PHE A 199 -8.45 -6.90 -1.13
C PHE A 199 -9.43 -7.69 -1.99
N ALA A 200 -9.88 -7.09 -3.09
CA ALA A 200 -10.79 -7.69 -4.07
C ALA A 200 -10.02 -8.13 -5.32
N PRO A 201 -9.58 -9.41 -5.41
CA PRO A 201 -8.78 -9.90 -6.54
C PRO A 201 -9.49 -9.81 -7.88
N ASP A 202 -10.83 -9.86 -7.87
CA ASP A 202 -11.66 -9.80 -9.08
C ASP A 202 -11.89 -8.37 -9.59
N ALA A 203 -11.57 -7.34 -8.80
CA ALA A 203 -11.67 -5.94 -9.19
C ALA A 203 -10.41 -5.50 -9.97
N VAL A 204 -10.21 -6.11 -11.14
CA VAL A 204 -8.96 -6.02 -11.92
C VAL A 204 -8.89 -4.77 -12.79
N GLY A 205 -7.80 -4.01 -12.67
CA GLY A 205 -7.42 -2.95 -13.62
C GLY A 205 -5.94 -3.07 -14.01
N TYR A 206 -5.63 -3.15 -15.30
CA TYR A 206 -4.26 -3.31 -15.78
C TYR A 206 -3.51 -1.98 -15.78
N HIS A 207 -2.49 -1.84 -14.92
CA HIS A 207 -1.68 -0.62 -14.82
C HIS A 207 -0.63 -0.55 -15.94
N HIS A 208 -0.78 0.37 -16.89
CA HIS A 208 0.17 0.61 -17.98
C HIS A 208 1.43 1.30 -17.48
N GLU A 209 2.32 0.51 -16.89
CA GLU A 209 3.55 0.99 -16.24
C GLU A 209 4.54 1.54 -17.28
N THR A 210 4.81 2.84 -17.17
CA THR A 210 5.75 3.59 -18.04
C THR A 210 7.00 4.07 -17.30
N SER A 211 7.19 3.68 -16.04
CA SER A 211 8.30 4.13 -15.22
C SER A 211 9.65 3.66 -15.75
N ASN A 212 10.59 4.60 -15.76
CA ASN A 212 12.00 4.35 -16.02
C ASN A 212 12.81 4.65 -14.76
N LEU A 213 14.10 4.32 -14.80
CA LEU A 213 15.01 4.50 -13.67
C LEU A 213 15.01 5.95 -13.15
N ASN A 214 15.00 6.97 -14.02
CA ASN A 214 15.01 8.36 -13.58
C ASN A 214 13.73 8.74 -12.83
N ARG A 215 12.57 8.34 -13.37
CA ARG A 215 11.28 8.56 -12.71
C ARG A 215 11.25 7.87 -11.34
N SER A 216 11.76 6.64 -11.25
CA SER A 216 11.81 5.89 -9.99
C SER A 216 12.73 6.54 -8.95
N LEU A 217 13.92 7.01 -9.33
CA LEU A 217 14.80 7.73 -8.41
C LEU A 217 14.20 9.06 -7.96
N ARG A 218 13.52 9.78 -8.85
CA ARG A 218 12.78 11.00 -8.50
C ARG A 218 11.65 10.72 -7.52
N ARG A 219 10.88 9.64 -7.74
CA ARG A 219 9.84 9.18 -6.81
C ARG A 219 10.41 8.86 -5.43
N LYS A 220 11.57 8.21 -5.33
CA LYS A 220 12.21 7.93 -4.03
C LYS A 220 12.59 9.21 -3.27
N TYR A 221 13.05 10.23 -3.98
CA TYR A 221 13.28 11.54 -3.39
C TYR A 221 11.99 12.20 -2.90
N GLU A 222 10.91 12.15 -3.68
CA GLU A 222 9.59 12.66 -3.26
C GLU A 222 9.02 11.88 -2.06
N GLU A 223 9.20 10.55 -2.03
CA GLU A 223 8.86 9.72 -0.86
C GLU A 223 9.62 10.16 0.39
N GLY A 224 10.91 10.47 0.28
CA GLY A 224 11.73 10.96 1.40
C GLY A 224 11.21 12.28 1.97
N ARG A 225 10.79 13.21 1.10
CA ARG A 225 10.14 14.46 1.53
C ARG A 225 8.78 14.19 2.20
N ALA A 226 7.97 13.34 1.57
CA ALA A 226 6.64 12.98 2.07
C ALA A 226 6.68 12.26 3.42
N ASP A 227 7.67 11.41 3.68
CA ASP A 227 7.81 10.73 4.98
C ASP A 227 8.14 11.72 6.12
N VAL A 228 8.88 12.79 5.84
CA VAL A 228 9.11 13.86 6.84
C VAL A 228 7.78 14.55 7.17
N LEU A 229 7.00 14.92 6.15
CA LEU A 229 5.65 15.48 6.35
C LEU A 229 4.73 14.50 7.10
N MET A 230 4.78 13.21 6.76
CA MET A 230 4.03 12.15 7.43
C MET A 230 4.37 12.08 8.91
N GLY A 231 5.65 12.16 9.29
CA GLY A 231 6.01 12.19 10.71
C GLY A 231 5.61 13.48 11.43
N TYR A 232 5.50 14.63 10.74
CA TYR A 232 4.92 15.83 11.35
C TYR A 232 3.41 15.71 11.57
N ARG A 233 2.67 15.13 10.61
CA ARG A 233 1.23 14.88 10.72
C ARG A 233 0.90 13.76 11.71
N HIS A 234 1.74 12.73 11.75
CA HIS A 234 1.54 11.50 12.52
C HIS A 234 2.83 11.08 13.23
N PRO A 235 3.21 11.76 14.33
CA PRO A 235 4.47 11.47 15.01
C PRO A 235 4.61 10.05 15.54
N ASP A 236 3.49 9.39 15.84
CA ASP A 236 3.42 8.01 16.36
C ASP A 236 3.87 6.94 15.36
N VAL A 237 3.91 7.25 14.04
CA VAL A 237 4.40 6.31 13.02
C VAL A 237 5.85 6.54 12.62
N ILE A 238 6.53 7.55 13.18
CA ILE A 238 7.92 7.85 12.82
C ILE A 238 8.82 6.60 12.96
N SER A 239 8.61 5.79 14.00
CA SER A 239 9.37 4.57 14.29
C SER A 239 9.32 3.52 13.17
N VAL A 240 8.27 3.50 12.35
CA VAL A 240 8.11 2.58 11.23
C VAL A 240 8.46 3.19 9.87
N LEU A 241 8.70 4.50 9.81
CA LEU A 241 9.13 5.15 8.57
C LEU A 241 10.52 4.65 8.13
N PRO A 242 10.75 4.53 6.81
CA PRO A 242 12.04 4.11 6.25
C PRO A 242 13.23 4.90 6.81
N LEU A 243 13.09 6.20 7.08
CA LEU A 243 14.18 7.01 7.65
C LEU A 243 14.72 6.50 9.00
N CYS A 244 13.92 5.76 9.79
CA CYS A 244 14.39 5.09 11.01
C CYS A 244 15.21 3.83 10.70
N ARG A 245 14.72 3.01 9.76
CA ARG A 245 15.31 1.70 9.44
C ARG A 245 16.53 1.81 8.52
N LEU A 246 16.52 2.77 7.60
CA LEU A 246 17.55 2.93 6.57
C LEU A 246 18.93 3.27 7.14
N ARG A 247 19.02 3.83 8.36
CA ARG A 247 20.31 4.10 9.03
C ARG A 247 20.91 2.86 9.68
N LEU A 248 20.13 1.79 9.89
CA LEU A 248 20.55 0.62 10.66
C LEU A 248 21.44 -0.35 9.88
N TRP A 249 21.45 -0.26 8.54
CA TRP A 249 22.31 -1.08 7.69
C TRP A 249 23.43 -0.29 7.02
N LEU A 250 24.56 -0.95 6.78
CA LEU A 250 25.82 -0.32 6.32
C LEU A 250 25.64 0.58 5.09
N LEU A 251 24.97 0.10 4.04
CA LEU A 251 24.81 0.86 2.79
C LEU A 251 23.92 2.10 2.97
N GLY A 252 22.89 1.99 3.80
CA GLY A 252 22.01 3.13 4.08
C GLY A 252 22.66 4.16 4.99
N TYR A 253 23.53 3.73 5.92
CA TYR A 253 24.38 4.64 6.68
C TYR A 253 25.39 5.39 5.78
N ILE A 254 26.01 4.69 4.81
CA ILE A 254 26.91 5.33 3.83
C ILE A 254 26.15 6.37 2.99
N ALA A 255 24.96 6.03 2.49
CA ALA A 255 24.11 6.96 1.74
C ALA A 255 23.75 8.20 2.58
N TYR A 256 23.37 7.99 3.85
CA TYR A 256 23.13 9.07 4.81
C TYR A 256 24.34 10.00 4.97
N VAL A 257 25.54 9.45 5.22
CA VAL A 257 26.78 10.25 5.35
C VAL A 257 27.08 11.04 4.07
N LEU A 258 26.90 10.43 2.90
CA LEU A 258 27.12 11.10 1.62
C LEU A 258 26.13 12.25 1.37
N VAL A 259 24.92 12.19 1.91
CA VAL A 259 23.94 13.26 1.77
C VAL A 259 24.21 14.40 2.76
N PHE A 260 24.37 14.08 4.05
CA PHE A 260 24.44 15.11 5.10
C PHE A 260 25.85 15.67 5.31
N ARG A 261 26.91 14.85 5.18
CA ARG A 261 28.29 15.26 5.48
C ARG A 261 29.07 15.61 4.22
N TRP A 262 28.89 14.84 3.15
CA TRP A 262 29.66 15.01 1.90
C TRP A 262 28.78 15.17 0.64
N PRO A 263 27.86 16.15 0.58
CA PRO A 263 26.85 16.26 -0.49
C PRO A 263 27.44 16.43 -1.90
N LYS A 264 28.61 17.08 -2.03
CA LYS A 264 29.32 17.19 -3.32
C LYS A 264 29.78 15.81 -3.81
N THR A 265 30.38 15.01 -2.92
CA THR A 265 30.82 13.65 -3.21
C THR A 265 29.63 12.73 -3.48
N GLY A 266 28.55 12.83 -2.69
CA GLY A 266 27.33 12.05 -2.88
C GLY A 266 26.74 12.19 -4.29
N ARG A 267 26.69 13.42 -4.82
CA ARG A 267 26.20 13.68 -6.19
C ARG A 267 27.07 13.00 -7.25
N VAL A 268 28.40 13.08 -7.11
CA VAL A 268 29.32 12.41 -8.04
C VAL A 268 29.18 10.90 -7.96
N VAL A 269 29.13 10.32 -6.76
CA VAL A 269 28.94 8.87 -6.55
C VAL A 269 27.62 8.41 -7.17
N SER A 270 26.51 9.09 -6.88
CA SER A 270 25.19 8.77 -7.43
C SER A 270 25.18 8.82 -8.96
N PHE A 271 25.79 9.86 -9.55
CA PHE A 271 25.94 9.99 -10.99
C PHE A 271 26.71 8.80 -11.60
N LEU A 272 27.87 8.44 -11.02
CA LEU A 272 28.68 7.33 -11.50
C LEU A 272 27.97 5.98 -11.37
N LEU A 273 27.35 5.71 -10.21
CA LEU A 273 26.62 4.47 -9.96
C LEU A 273 25.42 4.30 -10.90
N LYS A 274 24.70 5.39 -11.20
CA LYS A 274 23.60 5.37 -12.18
C LYS A 274 24.08 4.96 -13.57
N HIS A 275 25.22 5.46 -14.03
CA HIS A 275 25.80 5.04 -15.31
C HIS A 275 26.31 3.60 -15.26
N MET A 276 26.87 3.19 -14.12
CA MET A 276 27.37 1.82 -13.90
C MET A 276 26.25 0.77 -14.01
N LEU A 277 25.00 1.09 -13.65
CA LEU A 277 23.86 0.19 -13.82
C LEU A 277 23.69 -0.27 -15.28
N TYR A 278 23.90 0.63 -16.25
CA TYR A 278 23.81 0.29 -17.67
C TYR A 278 24.87 -0.74 -18.08
N PHE A 279 26.11 -0.55 -17.62
CA PHE A 279 27.20 -1.48 -17.88
C PHE A 279 26.99 -2.83 -17.18
N MET A 280 26.57 -2.81 -15.92
CA MET A 280 26.25 -4.02 -15.16
C MET A 280 25.11 -4.83 -15.79
N GLU A 281 24.13 -4.15 -16.37
CA GLU A 281 23.05 -4.80 -17.11
C GLU A 281 23.56 -5.52 -18.37
N LYS A 282 24.44 -4.87 -19.16
CA LYS A 282 25.09 -5.51 -20.32
C LYS A 282 25.92 -6.72 -19.92
N LEU A 283 26.66 -6.63 -18.82
CA LEU A 283 27.47 -7.71 -18.27
C LEU A 283 26.66 -8.76 -17.49
N ARG A 284 25.33 -8.62 -17.43
CA ARG A 284 24.41 -9.52 -16.69
C ARG A 284 24.76 -9.70 -15.20
N LEU A 285 25.38 -8.71 -14.57
CA LEU A 285 25.75 -8.72 -13.15
C LEU A 285 24.53 -8.43 -12.24
N ARG A 286 23.47 -9.25 -12.34
CA ARG A 286 22.14 -8.99 -11.76
C ARG A 286 22.12 -8.71 -10.26
N TYR A 287 22.83 -9.53 -9.47
CA TYR A 287 22.89 -9.35 -8.01
C TYR A 287 23.57 -8.02 -7.63
N ARG A 288 24.72 -7.70 -8.25
CA ARG A 288 25.43 -6.43 -8.01
C ARG A 288 24.60 -5.23 -8.48
N TRP A 289 23.94 -5.37 -9.63
CA TRP A 289 23.03 -4.36 -10.18
C TRP A 289 21.91 -4.02 -9.18
N GLN A 290 21.27 -5.03 -8.57
CA GLN A 290 20.21 -4.82 -7.57
C GLN A 290 20.72 -4.10 -6.34
N ARG A 291 21.92 -4.45 -5.85
CA ARG A 291 22.54 -3.74 -4.72
C ARG A 291 22.83 -2.27 -5.02
N VAL A 292 23.29 -1.97 -6.23
CA VAL A 292 23.54 -0.60 -6.68
C VAL A 292 22.23 0.18 -6.81
N LEU A 293 21.18 -0.42 -7.38
CA LEU A 293 19.85 0.21 -7.44
C LEU A 293 19.30 0.48 -6.04
N SER A 294 19.39 -0.48 -5.13
CA SER A 294 18.95 -0.33 -3.73
C SER A 294 19.69 0.82 -3.02
N PHE A 295 21.01 0.93 -3.23
CA PHE A 295 21.78 2.06 -2.73
C PHE A 295 21.33 3.39 -3.34
N LEU A 296 21.12 3.46 -4.66
CA LEU A 296 20.65 4.68 -5.32
C LEU A 296 19.26 5.10 -4.83
N ASN A 297 18.33 4.15 -4.67
CA ASN A 297 17.01 4.42 -4.09
C ASN A 297 17.12 5.01 -2.69
N THR A 298 17.99 4.43 -1.84
CA THR A 298 18.25 4.92 -0.48
C THR A 298 18.90 6.30 -0.47
N TYR A 299 19.86 6.54 -1.37
CA TYR A 299 20.52 7.84 -1.52
C TYR A 299 19.52 8.94 -1.90
N TRP A 300 18.70 8.70 -2.92
CA TRP A 300 17.72 9.70 -3.38
C TRP A 300 16.61 9.92 -2.34
N TYR A 301 16.19 8.88 -1.61
CA TYR A 301 15.32 9.03 -0.44
C TYR A 301 15.93 9.97 0.61
N TRP A 302 17.20 9.75 1.00
CA TRP A 302 17.88 10.64 1.94
C TRP A 302 18.02 12.07 1.42
N CYS A 303 18.22 12.28 0.11
CA CYS A 303 18.20 13.62 -0.46
C CYS A 303 16.88 14.34 -0.21
N GLY A 304 15.75 13.64 -0.33
CA GLY A 304 14.43 14.21 -0.02
C GLY A 304 14.28 14.55 1.47
N VAL A 305 14.68 13.64 2.36
CA VAL A 305 14.67 13.90 3.81
C VAL A 305 15.54 15.10 4.18
N ALA A 306 16.73 15.21 3.58
CA ALA A 306 17.67 16.30 3.85
C ALA A 306 17.17 17.65 3.36
N GLU A 307 16.36 17.70 2.30
CA GLU A 307 15.76 18.95 1.83
C GLU A 307 14.71 19.49 2.81
N GLU A 308 13.89 18.61 3.39
CA GLU A 308 12.86 19.03 4.35
C GLU A 308 13.44 19.39 5.74
N LEU A 309 14.47 18.66 6.19
CA LEU A 309 15.02 18.84 7.55
C LEU A 309 16.29 19.70 7.61
N GLY A 310 17.01 19.85 6.50
CA GLY A 310 18.21 20.68 6.36
C GLY A 310 19.47 20.14 7.05
N THR A 311 19.39 19.67 8.29
CA THR A 311 20.57 19.32 9.11
C THR A 311 20.46 17.96 9.82
N GLU A 312 21.61 17.36 10.17
CA GLU A 312 21.64 16.12 10.99
C GLU A 312 20.99 16.33 12.36
N GLN A 313 21.19 17.50 12.97
CA GLN A 313 20.63 17.83 14.28
C GLN A 313 19.09 17.88 14.23
N ALA A 314 18.51 18.49 13.19
CA ALA A 314 17.06 18.51 12.99
C ALA A 314 16.50 17.09 12.81
N LEU A 315 17.19 16.23 12.05
CA LEU A 315 16.82 14.82 11.90
C LEU A 315 16.83 14.06 13.24
N GLU A 316 17.86 14.26 14.07
CA GLU A 316 17.90 13.62 15.39
C GLU A 316 16.78 14.10 16.30
N GLY A 317 16.46 15.40 16.28
CA GLY A 317 15.33 15.96 17.01
C GLY A 317 14.00 15.37 16.55
N PHE A 318 13.80 15.27 15.22
CA PHE A 318 12.62 14.67 14.61
C PHE A 318 12.44 13.20 15.03
N LEU A 319 13.51 12.40 14.95
CA LEU A 319 13.51 11.00 15.35
C LEU A 319 13.20 10.81 16.83
N LYS A 320 13.82 11.61 17.71
CA LYS A 320 13.59 11.55 19.17
C LYS A 320 12.13 11.86 19.52
N ASN A 321 11.54 12.87 18.90
CA ASN A 321 10.13 13.22 19.10
C ASN A 321 9.20 12.05 18.72
N GLY A 322 9.45 11.40 17.58
CA GLY A 322 8.65 10.26 17.15
C GLY A 322 8.74 9.03 18.05
N LEU A 323 9.96 8.65 18.43
CA LEU A 323 10.20 7.50 19.31
C LEU A 323 9.56 7.71 20.69
N SER A 324 9.56 8.93 21.22
CA SER A 324 8.90 9.26 22.49
C SER A 324 7.37 9.12 22.47
N LYS A 325 6.78 9.14 21.27
CA LYS A 325 5.32 9.06 21.06
C LYS A 325 4.85 7.68 20.63
N THR A 326 5.77 6.75 20.37
CA THR A 326 5.42 5.36 20.11
C THR A 326 5.03 4.72 21.45
N GLY A 327 3.73 4.58 21.71
CA GLY A 327 3.20 4.01 22.94
C GLY A 327 3.47 2.51 23.09
N ILE A 328 3.39 2.01 24.32
CA ILE A 328 3.28 0.56 24.57
C ILE A 328 1.86 0.18 24.16
N GLY A 329 1.74 -0.47 23.01
CA GLY A 329 0.46 -0.94 22.49
C GLY A 329 -0.27 -1.85 23.45
N SER A 330 -1.60 -1.90 23.35
CA SER A 330 -2.41 -2.86 24.10
C SER A 330 -1.99 -4.29 23.74
N GLU A 331 -1.40 -5.01 24.68
CA GLU A 331 -1.04 -6.42 24.55
C GLU A 331 -2.01 -7.29 25.34
N VAL A 332 -2.46 -8.38 24.71
CA VAL A 332 -3.36 -9.35 25.33
C VAL A 332 -2.66 -10.70 25.40
N GLU A 333 -2.72 -11.33 26.56
CA GLU A 333 -2.33 -12.72 26.74
C GLU A 333 -3.54 -13.63 26.50
N ILE A 334 -3.30 -14.71 25.76
CA ILE A 334 -4.29 -15.74 25.46
C ILE A 334 -3.72 -17.12 25.77
N ASP A 335 -4.56 -18.02 26.29
CA ASP A 335 -4.24 -19.44 26.39
C ASP A 335 -5.14 -20.22 25.44
N LEU A 336 -4.52 -20.94 24.49
CA LEU A 336 -5.22 -21.70 23.46
C LEU A 336 -6.03 -22.89 24.03
N VAL A 337 -5.86 -23.24 25.31
CA VAL A 337 -6.71 -24.22 26.02
C VAL A 337 -8.15 -23.74 26.15
N GLU A 338 -8.38 -22.42 26.16
CA GLU A 338 -9.73 -21.82 26.17
C GLU A 338 -10.52 -22.14 24.88
N GLY A 339 -9.83 -22.60 23.82
CA GLY A 339 -10.40 -22.91 22.52
C GLY A 339 -10.33 -21.74 21.54
N LEU A 340 -10.04 -22.04 20.28
CA LEU A 340 -9.79 -21.03 19.24
C LEU A 340 -11.01 -20.11 18.98
N GLY A 341 -12.23 -20.61 19.14
CA GLY A 341 -13.45 -19.79 19.00
C GLY A 341 -13.53 -18.69 20.05
N VAL A 342 -13.38 -19.05 21.33
CA VAL A 342 -13.45 -18.13 22.47
C VAL A 342 -12.31 -17.11 22.41
N VAL A 343 -11.10 -17.58 22.14
CA VAL A 343 -9.92 -16.72 21.96
C VAL A 343 -10.12 -15.77 20.76
N GLY A 344 -10.68 -16.28 19.66
CA GLY A 344 -10.98 -15.49 18.47
C GLY A 344 -11.95 -14.35 18.76
N GLU A 345 -13.08 -14.64 19.41
CA GLU A 345 -14.06 -13.63 19.83
C GLU A 345 -13.46 -12.58 20.75
N LYS A 346 -12.61 -12.99 21.70
CA LYS A 346 -11.89 -12.09 22.60
C LYS A 346 -10.97 -11.13 21.81
N ILE A 347 -10.22 -11.63 20.83
CA ILE A 347 -9.34 -10.79 20.00
C ILE A 347 -10.15 -9.86 19.11
N ASP A 348 -11.23 -10.33 18.49
CA ASP A 348 -12.06 -9.50 17.61
C ASP A 348 -12.80 -8.40 18.38
N MET A 349 -13.15 -8.64 19.65
CA MET A 349 -13.72 -7.64 20.54
C MET A 349 -12.68 -6.61 21.01
N ILE A 350 -11.50 -7.04 21.45
CA ILE A 350 -10.49 -6.14 22.02
C ILE A 350 -9.71 -5.40 20.93
N ARG A 351 -9.50 -6.03 19.77
CA ARG A 351 -8.65 -5.54 18.67
C ARG A 351 -7.27 -5.09 19.17
N PRO A 352 -6.47 -5.98 19.79
CA PRO A 352 -5.21 -5.60 20.39
C PRO A 352 -4.13 -5.25 19.35
N GLU A 353 -3.09 -4.56 19.80
CA GLU A 353 -1.91 -4.25 18.98
C GLU A 353 -0.95 -5.43 18.91
N ALA A 354 -0.82 -6.16 20.02
CA ALA A 354 0.04 -7.32 20.19
C ALA A 354 -0.70 -8.45 20.92
N VAL A 355 -0.32 -9.70 20.64
CA VAL A 355 -0.88 -10.88 21.32
C VAL A 355 0.26 -11.80 21.73
N SER A 356 0.32 -12.13 23.02
CA SER A 356 1.20 -13.18 23.55
C SER A 356 0.39 -14.47 23.71
N ILE A 357 0.92 -15.56 23.16
CA ILE A 357 0.19 -16.80 22.92
C ILE A 357 0.77 -17.90 23.80
N TYR A 358 -0.10 -18.54 24.57
CA TYR A 358 0.23 -19.63 25.47
C TYR A 358 -0.60 -20.88 25.15
N TYR A 359 -0.11 -22.03 25.58
CA TYR A 359 -0.86 -23.28 25.65
C TYR A 359 -0.58 -23.94 27.00
N ARG A 360 -1.60 -24.06 27.86
CA ARG A 360 -1.46 -24.57 29.23
C ARG A 360 -0.40 -23.80 30.04
N GLY A 361 -0.40 -22.48 29.92
CA GLY A 361 0.57 -21.60 30.57
C GLY A 361 1.99 -21.64 30.00
N ARG A 362 2.27 -22.44 28.96
CA ARG A 362 3.57 -22.42 28.26
C ARG A 362 3.54 -21.45 27.09
N PHE A 363 4.58 -20.63 26.99
CA PHE A 363 4.73 -19.67 25.90
C PHE A 363 4.92 -20.38 24.56
N VAL A 364 4.05 -20.09 23.60
CA VAL A 364 4.09 -20.60 22.22
C VAL A 364 4.75 -19.58 21.30
N GLY A 365 4.41 -18.31 21.45
CA GLY A 365 4.93 -17.23 20.61
C GLY A 365 4.21 -15.91 20.85
N ARG A 366 4.60 -14.89 20.09
CA ARG A 366 4.05 -13.54 20.21
C ARG A 366 3.87 -12.91 18.84
N ILE A 367 2.73 -12.26 18.63
CA ILE A 367 2.49 -11.37 17.50
C ILE A 367 2.82 -9.95 17.98
N PRO A 368 3.92 -9.33 17.50
CA PRO A 368 4.33 -8.02 17.98
C PRO A 368 3.40 -6.90 17.49
N PRO A 369 3.41 -5.73 18.18
CA PRO A 369 2.76 -4.55 17.65
C PRO A 369 3.43 -4.09 16.36
N GLU A 370 2.63 -3.62 15.42
CA GLU A 370 3.11 -3.05 14.16
C GLU A 370 2.45 -1.69 13.93
N PRO A 371 3.15 -0.58 14.27
CA PRO A 371 2.60 0.75 14.07
C PRO A 371 2.27 0.99 12.60
N GLY A 372 1.10 1.58 12.34
CA GLY A 372 0.58 1.79 10.99
C GLY A 372 -0.05 0.54 10.34
N ALA A 373 -0.07 -0.60 11.02
CA ALA A 373 -0.88 -1.75 10.63
C ALA A 373 -2.24 -1.73 11.35
N GLU A 374 -3.21 -2.42 10.77
CA GLU A 374 -4.48 -2.64 11.43
C GLU A 374 -4.32 -3.43 12.73
N ARG A 375 -5.31 -3.26 13.61
CA ARG A 375 -5.39 -4.01 14.87
C ARG A 375 -5.57 -5.50 14.60
N LEU A 376 -5.08 -6.33 15.53
CA LEU A 376 -5.16 -7.78 15.39
C LEU A 376 -6.61 -8.27 15.44
N SER A 377 -6.85 -9.35 14.72
CA SER A 377 -8.14 -10.03 14.57
C SER A 377 -7.94 -11.52 14.78
N SER A 378 -9.03 -12.26 14.94
CA SER A 378 -9.01 -13.72 14.96
C SER A 378 -8.38 -14.31 13.70
N VAL A 379 -8.60 -13.69 12.53
CA VAL A 379 -8.02 -14.12 11.25
C VAL A 379 -6.48 -14.00 11.26
N HIS A 380 -5.93 -12.94 11.86
CA HIS A 380 -4.48 -12.77 12.01
C HIS A 380 -3.91 -13.85 12.93
N LEU A 381 -4.56 -14.10 14.07
CA LEU A 381 -4.16 -15.16 14.99
C LEU A 381 -4.13 -16.52 14.27
N CYS A 382 -5.22 -16.90 13.62
CA CYS A 382 -5.33 -18.18 12.92
C CYS A 382 -4.26 -18.34 11.84
N SER A 383 -3.98 -17.28 11.07
CA SER A 383 -2.95 -17.30 10.03
C SER A 383 -1.55 -17.52 10.62
N VAL A 384 -1.20 -16.81 11.70
CA VAL A 384 0.08 -16.96 12.39
C VAL A 384 0.23 -18.35 13.02
N LEU A 385 -0.84 -18.89 13.64
CA LEU A 385 -0.83 -20.23 14.22
C LEU A 385 -0.67 -21.32 13.15
N ALA A 386 -1.32 -21.18 12.00
CA ALA A 386 -1.20 -22.13 10.90
C ALA A 386 0.15 -22.05 10.18
N GLY A 387 0.80 -20.89 10.18
CA GLY A 387 2.10 -20.65 9.55
C GLY A 387 3.25 -20.70 10.56
N GLU A 388 3.65 -19.52 11.02
CA GLU A 388 4.88 -19.27 11.78
C GLU A 388 4.94 -20.02 13.12
N LEU A 389 3.79 -20.15 13.81
CA LEU A 389 3.72 -20.75 15.15
C LEU A 389 3.21 -22.19 15.17
N SER A 390 3.04 -22.82 14.00
CA SER A 390 2.59 -24.21 13.88
C SER A 390 3.49 -25.19 14.65
N TRP A 391 4.81 -25.13 14.43
CA TRP A 391 5.79 -25.95 15.11
C TRP A 391 5.95 -25.65 16.61
N PRO A 392 6.08 -24.38 17.04
CA PRO A 392 6.05 -24.02 18.46
C PRO A 392 4.82 -24.56 19.18
N LEU A 393 3.63 -24.44 18.57
CA LEU A 393 2.38 -24.93 19.15
C LEU A 393 2.38 -26.45 19.29
N LEU A 394 2.73 -27.18 18.23
CA LEU A 394 2.83 -28.65 18.27
C LEU A 394 3.80 -29.11 19.36
N ARG A 395 4.94 -28.43 19.53
CA ARG A 395 5.91 -28.73 20.59
C ARG A 395 5.29 -28.55 21.98
N ALA A 396 4.58 -27.44 22.21
CA ALA A 396 3.89 -27.20 23.49
C ALA A 396 2.87 -28.31 23.80
N MET A 397 2.11 -28.75 22.80
CA MET A 397 1.12 -29.84 22.93
C MET A 397 1.75 -31.22 23.18
N MET A 398 2.88 -31.53 22.54
CA MET A 398 3.58 -32.82 22.69
C MET A 398 4.15 -33.02 24.08
N VAL A 399 4.77 -31.98 24.66
CA VAL A 399 5.41 -32.08 25.97
C VAL A 399 4.39 -32.32 27.09
N ASP A 400 3.12 -31.97 26.88
CA ASP A 400 2.02 -32.26 27.81
C ASP A 400 1.23 -33.55 27.50
N GLY A 401 1.79 -34.43 26.66
CA GLY A 401 1.24 -35.76 26.40
C GLY A 401 -0.01 -35.81 25.52
N VAL A 402 -0.47 -34.68 24.96
CA VAL A 402 -1.72 -34.59 24.17
C VAL A 402 -1.61 -35.35 22.85
N LEU A 403 -0.43 -35.39 22.23
CA LEU A 403 -0.17 -36.17 21.00
C LEU A 403 0.32 -37.60 21.29
N GLY A 404 0.67 -37.92 22.55
CA GLY A 404 1.07 -39.27 22.98
C GLY A 404 -0.10 -40.26 23.10
N GLY A 405 -1.35 -39.77 22.99
CA GLY A 405 -2.57 -40.58 22.99
C GLY A 405 -2.96 -41.16 21.63
N LEU A 406 -2.30 -40.75 20.53
CA LEU A 406 -2.37 -41.45 19.24
C LEU A 406 -1.42 -42.65 19.30
N GLY A 407 -1.77 -43.60 20.18
CA GLY A 407 -1.13 -44.90 20.21
C GLY A 407 -1.22 -45.55 18.83
N TYR A 408 -0.16 -46.25 18.45
CA TYR A 408 -0.15 -47.31 17.44
C TYR A 408 -1.18 -48.39 17.84
N GLY A 409 -2.46 -48.10 17.70
CA GLY A 409 -3.57 -49.02 17.84
C GLY A 409 -4.10 -49.30 16.45
N GLY A 410 -3.61 -50.36 15.82
CA GLY A 410 -4.19 -50.86 14.59
C GLY A 410 -5.66 -51.19 14.80
N LYS A 411 -6.56 -50.36 14.27
CA LYS A 411 -7.90 -50.70 13.81
C LYS A 411 -8.43 -49.54 12.95
N LYS A 412 -8.72 -49.84 11.67
CA LYS A 412 -9.46 -48.97 10.74
C LYS A 412 -10.80 -48.54 11.38
N PRO A 413 -11.32 -47.33 11.08
CA PRO A 413 -12.34 -47.25 10.03
C PRO A 413 -12.33 -45.93 9.23
N PHE A 414 -12.24 -46.04 7.91
CA PHE A 414 -12.95 -45.13 7.02
C PHE A 414 -14.20 -45.89 6.57
N GLU A 415 -15.32 -45.58 7.20
CA GLU A 415 -16.67 -45.58 6.62
C GLU A 415 -17.29 -44.23 6.94
#